data_AF-A0A7S1F2E1-F1
#
_entry.id   AF-A0A7S1F2E1-F1
#
_cell.length_a   1.000
_cell.length_b   1.000
_cell.length_c   1.000
_cell.angle_alpha   90.00
_cell.angle_beta   90.00
_cell.angle_gamma   90.00
#
_symmetry.space_group_name_H-M   'P 1'
#
loop_
_entity.id
_entity.type
_entity.pdbx_description
1 polymer ?
#
loop_
_entity_poly.entity_id
_entity_poly.type
_entity_poly.pdbx_seq_one_letter_code
_entity_poly.pdbx_strand_id
1 'polypeptide(L)'
;ILAQGHLCLWGGECGDPKMGNSALSTSRMVFRSDAQLHFRGASFAEVSDIIKCWFEDGAPLSFTLESFSEVLRVEDDEAASLFSTFDTDRNRKVDALEVLAAATIVSDGPMDEKLDVFFPVFDFSGTGQANFDEANILLHSVTRGLSKLCGTQPFEEGEVLSVCHQMFDSHNLPYTKQISKEQLRRWLRTDVEAAAFVDSFANGYHLSNMECALAAQEQELAKAFAELAPSRDVVIVDRLRDSTLFRKALGDPTDKDLQALLRSMAGESQTIDIQRFAEGARAWTIFNAVDVDRRGAVEGKELAILLFFHHREEPAESTVEIFRGGLSLGRKE
;
A
#
# COMPACT_ATOMS: atom_id res chain seq x y z
N ILE A 1 19.17 13.55 10.54
CA ILE A 1 19.89 12.71 11.50
C ILE A 1 19.29 11.30 11.44
N LEU A 2 19.49 10.62 10.31
CA LEU A 2 18.99 9.26 10.06
C LEU A 2 20.06 8.37 9.42
N ALA A 3 21.34 8.79 9.48
CA ALA A 3 22.41 8.21 8.67
C ALA A 3 23.30 7.18 9.39
N GLN A 4 22.99 6.72 10.61
CA GLN A 4 23.89 5.80 11.35
C GLN A 4 23.20 4.67 12.12
N GLY A 5 21.99 4.29 11.73
CA GLY A 5 21.39 3.01 12.12
C GLY A 5 21.47 2.04 10.95
N HIS A 6 21.99 0.83 11.16
CA HIS A 6 22.12 -0.22 10.14
C HIS A 6 20.77 -0.53 9.44
N LEU A 7 20.46 0.17 8.36
CA LEU A 7 19.44 -0.21 7.38
C LEU A 7 20.08 -1.22 6.43
N CYS A 8 19.68 -2.48 6.54
CA CYS A 8 20.10 -3.53 5.61
C CYS A 8 19.26 -3.41 4.34
N LEU A 9 19.64 -2.50 3.43
CA LEU A 9 19.10 -2.45 2.07
C LEU A 9 19.68 -3.62 1.28
N TRP A 10 18.83 -4.58 0.91
CA TRP A 10 19.19 -5.61 -0.08
C TRP A 10 19.33 -4.93 -1.44
N GLY A 11 20.57 -4.70 -1.87
CA GLY A 11 20.89 -4.23 -3.21
C GLY A 11 21.09 -5.43 -4.12
N GLY A 12 20.11 -5.73 -4.96
CA GLY A 12 20.33 -6.53 -6.15
C GLY A 12 21.18 -5.73 -7.13
N GLU A 13 22.24 -6.34 -7.66
CA GLU A 13 23.15 -5.73 -8.62
C GLU A 13 22.37 -5.21 -9.85
N CYS A 14 22.63 -3.95 -10.18
CA CYS A 14 22.04 -3.25 -11.32
C CYS A 14 22.66 -3.81 -12.62
N GLY A 15 22.03 -4.84 -13.18
CA GLY A 15 22.14 -5.16 -14.61
C GLY A 15 21.25 -4.22 -15.42
N ASP A 16 21.65 -3.93 -16.66
CA ASP A 16 21.00 -3.05 -17.64
C ASP A 16 19.47 -2.93 -17.52
N PRO A 17 18.89 -1.73 -17.75
CA PRO A 17 17.47 -1.47 -17.59
C PRO A 17 16.68 -2.21 -18.67
N LYS A 18 16.32 -3.45 -18.39
CA LYS A 18 15.24 -4.12 -19.11
C LYS A 18 13.94 -3.51 -18.61
N MET A 19 13.23 -2.86 -19.53
CA MET A 19 11.84 -2.42 -19.34
C MET A 19 11.02 -3.61 -18.85
N GLY A 20 10.30 -3.42 -17.73
CA GLY A 20 9.54 -4.49 -17.05
C GLY A 20 9.46 -4.35 -15.52
N ASN A 21 9.77 -3.20 -14.91
CA ASN A 21 9.81 -3.05 -13.44
C ASN A 21 8.73 -2.13 -12.86
N SER A 22 7.77 -1.66 -13.66
CA SER A 22 6.77 -0.66 -13.26
C SER A 22 5.95 -1.11 -12.03
N ALA A 23 5.62 -2.39 -11.94
CA ALA A 23 4.92 -3.00 -10.81
C ALA A 23 5.75 -3.07 -9.51
N LEU A 24 7.06 -3.31 -9.62
CA LEU A 24 7.97 -3.37 -8.46
C LEU A 24 8.33 -1.99 -7.92
N SER A 25 8.20 -0.95 -8.75
CA SER A 25 8.39 0.44 -8.34
C SER A 25 7.19 1.06 -7.62
N THR A 26 6.00 0.43 -7.69
CA THR A 26 4.79 0.97 -7.06
C THR A 26 4.90 0.93 -5.54
N SER A 27 4.94 2.11 -4.92
CA SER A 27 4.85 2.26 -3.47
C SER A 27 3.50 1.79 -2.95
N ARG A 28 3.47 1.26 -1.72
CA ARG A 28 2.22 0.95 -1.03
C ARG A 28 1.32 2.19 -1.01
N MET A 29 0.05 2.02 -1.38
CA MET A 29 -0.87 3.13 -1.52
C MET A 29 -1.18 3.75 -0.16
N VAL A 30 -1.29 5.07 -0.14
CA VAL A 30 -1.85 5.83 0.99
C VAL A 30 -3.17 6.40 0.50
N PHE A 31 -4.28 5.88 1.03
CA PHE A 31 -5.61 6.36 0.71
C PHE A 31 -5.87 7.69 1.43
N ARG A 32 -6.23 8.72 0.65
CA ARG A 32 -6.37 10.11 1.09
C ARG A 32 -7.72 10.73 0.72
N SER A 33 -8.27 10.40 -0.45
CA SER A 33 -9.52 10.99 -0.93
C SER A 33 -10.74 10.27 -0.38
N ASP A 34 -11.86 10.98 -0.21
CA ASP A 34 -13.12 10.37 0.24
C ASP A 34 -13.50 9.16 -0.62
N ALA A 35 -13.24 9.22 -1.93
CA ALA A 35 -13.47 8.10 -2.83
C ALA A 35 -12.63 6.86 -2.49
N GLN A 36 -11.34 7.05 -2.24
CA GLN A 36 -10.43 5.98 -1.86
C GLN A 36 -10.83 5.36 -0.51
N LEU A 37 -11.20 6.20 0.46
CA LEU A 37 -11.59 5.75 1.79
C LEU A 37 -12.94 5.03 1.76
N HIS A 38 -13.88 5.43 0.88
CA HIS A 38 -15.14 4.72 0.65
C HIS A 38 -14.88 3.26 0.23
N PHE A 39 -14.13 3.05 -0.86
CA PHE A 39 -13.86 1.68 -1.35
C PHE A 39 -12.98 0.87 -0.38
N ARG A 40 -12.06 1.51 0.36
CA ARG A 40 -11.21 0.81 1.34
C ARG A 40 -11.98 0.45 2.62
N GLY A 41 -12.93 1.30 3.03
CA GLY A 41 -13.78 1.07 4.18
C GLY A 41 -14.88 0.04 3.95
N ALA A 42 -15.22 -0.22 2.68
CA ALA A 42 -16.18 -1.25 2.30
C ALA A 42 -15.68 -2.64 2.72
N SER A 43 -16.54 -3.38 3.39
CA SER A 43 -16.30 -4.79 3.71
C SER A 43 -16.38 -5.64 2.45
N PHE A 44 -15.63 -6.75 2.42
CA PHE A 44 -15.74 -7.70 1.32
C PHE A 44 -17.18 -8.25 1.14
N ALA A 45 -17.96 -8.35 2.21
CA ALA A 45 -19.35 -8.79 2.14
C ALA A 45 -20.22 -7.79 1.33
N GLU A 46 -20.05 -6.49 1.56
CA GLU A 46 -20.75 -5.45 0.81
C GLU A 46 -20.38 -5.50 -0.68
N VAL A 47 -19.09 -5.60 -0.99
CA VAL A 47 -18.64 -5.72 -2.39
C VAL A 47 -19.14 -7.00 -3.06
N SER A 48 -19.19 -8.11 -2.32
CA SER A 48 -19.74 -9.36 -2.83
C SER A 48 -21.23 -9.24 -3.17
N ASP A 49 -21.99 -8.53 -2.35
CA ASP A 49 -23.42 -8.32 -2.59
C ASP A 49 -23.65 -7.34 -3.77
N ILE A 50 -22.81 -6.33 -3.93
CA ILE A 50 -22.81 -5.43 -5.10
C ILE A 50 -22.61 -6.24 -6.39
N ILE A 51 -21.61 -7.13 -6.44
CA ILE A 51 -21.33 -7.95 -7.63
C ILE A 51 -22.49 -8.91 -7.93
N LYS A 52 -23.13 -9.50 -6.91
CA LYS A 52 -24.30 -10.36 -7.11
C LYS A 52 -25.47 -9.58 -7.72
N CYS A 53 -25.81 -8.42 -7.16
CA CYS A 53 -26.88 -7.58 -7.70
C CYS A 53 -26.57 -7.14 -9.13
N TRP A 54 -25.32 -6.77 -9.42
CA TRP A 54 -24.88 -6.43 -10.78
C TRP A 54 -25.11 -7.58 -11.78
N PHE A 55 -24.85 -8.83 -11.39
CA PHE A 55 -25.18 -10.00 -12.22
C PHE A 55 -26.69 -10.18 -12.40
N GLU A 56 -27.49 -9.99 -11.33
CA GLU A 56 -28.95 -10.09 -11.38
C GLU A 56 -29.57 -9.03 -12.32
N ASP A 57 -28.96 -7.85 -12.39
CA ASP A 57 -29.35 -6.75 -13.28
C ASP A 57 -28.86 -6.94 -14.73
N GLY A 58 -28.29 -8.10 -15.05
CA GLY A 58 -27.88 -8.46 -16.41
C GLY A 58 -26.45 -8.03 -16.76
N ALA A 59 -25.61 -7.76 -15.76
CA ALA A 59 -24.18 -7.47 -15.91
C ALA A 59 -23.89 -6.33 -16.92
N PRO A 60 -24.45 -5.12 -16.73
CA PRO A 60 -24.18 -3.99 -17.62
C PRO A 60 -22.68 -3.67 -17.63
N LEU A 61 -22.11 -3.54 -18.84
CA LEU A 61 -20.67 -3.26 -19.03
C LEU A 61 -20.29 -1.79 -18.76
N SER A 62 -21.27 -0.91 -18.61
CA SER A 62 -21.04 0.50 -18.32
C SER A 62 -22.06 1.02 -17.31
N PHE A 63 -21.62 1.86 -16.39
CA PHE A 63 -22.52 2.58 -15.49
C PHE A 63 -22.72 4.03 -15.95
N THR A 64 -23.97 4.47 -15.97
CA THR A 64 -24.33 5.90 -15.86
C THR A 64 -24.30 6.30 -14.38
N LEU A 65 -24.31 7.61 -14.09
CA LEU A 65 -24.35 8.09 -12.71
C LEU A 65 -25.52 7.49 -11.89
N GLU A 66 -26.69 7.37 -12.52
CA GLU A 66 -27.89 6.77 -11.90
C GLU A 66 -27.66 5.29 -11.55
N SER A 67 -27.24 4.47 -12.51
CA SER A 67 -26.96 3.05 -12.24
C SER A 67 -25.78 2.86 -11.27
N PHE A 68 -24.82 3.79 -11.26
CA PHE A 68 -23.67 3.74 -10.38
C PHE A 68 -24.08 3.99 -8.92
N SER A 69 -24.97 4.95 -8.66
CA SER A 69 -25.49 5.21 -7.30
C SER A 69 -26.33 4.04 -6.79
N GLU A 70 -27.17 3.46 -7.66
CA GLU A 70 -27.99 2.28 -7.35
C GLU A 70 -27.13 1.06 -7.01
N VAL A 71 -26.12 0.75 -7.84
CA VAL A 71 -25.26 -0.42 -7.67
C VAL A 71 -24.38 -0.29 -6.43
N LEU A 72 -23.74 0.87 -6.22
CA LEU A 72 -22.90 1.09 -5.03
C LEU A 72 -23.69 1.44 -3.77
N ARG A 73 -25.01 1.67 -3.88
CA ARG A 73 -25.93 2.03 -2.78
C ARG A 73 -25.46 3.25 -1.99
N VAL A 74 -25.04 4.27 -2.74
CA VAL A 74 -24.54 5.56 -2.20
C VAL A 74 -25.51 6.70 -2.51
N GLU A 75 -25.51 7.74 -1.67
CA GLU A 75 -26.31 8.95 -1.89
C GLU A 75 -25.80 9.73 -3.11
N ASP A 76 -26.67 10.52 -3.75
CA ASP A 76 -26.39 11.19 -5.03
C ASP A 76 -25.13 12.07 -5.03
N ASP A 77 -24.90 12.82 -3.95
CA ASP A 77 -23.73 13.70 -3.80
C ASP A 77 -22.42 12.90 -3.72
N GLU A 78 -22.44 11.77 -3.02
CA GLU A 78 -21.30 10.85 -2.91
C GLU A 78 -21.09 10.10 -4.23
N ALA A 79 -22.18 9.63 -4.85
CA ALA A 79 -22.16 8.99 -6.16
C ALA A 79 -21.50 9.88 -7.21
N ALA A 80 -21.84 11.18 -7.25
CA ALA A 80 -21.26 12.12 -8.20
C ALA A 80 -19.74 12.27 -8.01
N SER A 81 -19.28 12.34 -6.76
CA SER A 81 -17.85 12.42 -6.41
C SER A 81 -17.10 11.16 -6.86
N LEU A 82 -17.62 9.98 -6.48
CA LEU A 82 -17.06 8.68 -6.85
C LEU A 82 -17.05 8.47 -8.37
N PHE A 83 -18.16 8.76 -9.04
CA PHE A 83 -18.31 8.62 -10.48
C PHE A 83 -17.31 9.48 -11.25
N SER A 84 -17.09 10.72 -10.81
CA SER A 84 -16.13 11.65 -11.43
C SER A 84 -14.68 11.15 -11.38
N THR A 85 -14.36 10.26 -10.44
CA THR A 85 -13.03 9.63 -10.34
C THR A 85 -12.80 8.64 -11.48
N PHE A 86 -13.86 7.95 -11.94
CA PHE A 86 -13.76 6.96 -13.01
C PHE A 86 -14.10 7.53 -14.41
N ASP A 87 -14.93 8.59 -14.49
CA ASP A 87 -15.33 9.28 -15.73
C ASP A 87 -14.26 10.27 -16.20
N THR A 88 -13.08 9.74 -16.53
CA THR A 88 -11.89 10.55 -16.89
C THR A 88 -12.07 11.35 -18.18
N ASP A 89 -12.87 10.85 -19.13
CA ASP A 89 -13.14 11.51 -20.41
C ASP A 89 -14.45 12.33 -20.41
N ARG A 90 -15.16 12.37 -19.28
CA ARG A 90 -16.40 13.14 -19.05
C ARG A 90 -17.52 12.80 -20.03
N ASN A 91 -17.57 11.55 -20.47
CA ASN A 91 -18.60 11.06 -21.38
C ASN A 91 -19.89 10.63 -20.65
N ARG A 92 -19.92 10.76 -19.30
CA ARG A 92 -21.01 10.35 -18.41
C ARG A 92 -21.26 8.86 -18.36
N LYS A 93 -20.25 8.05 -18.66
CA LYS A 93 -20.25 6.60 -18.56
C LYS A 93 -18.90 6.13 -18.02
N VAL A 94 -18.96 5.20 -17.08
CA VAL A 94 -17.76 4.54 -16.56
C VAL A 94 -17.81 3.06 -16.87
N ASP A 95 -16.64 2.45 -17.07
CA ASP A 95 -16.52 1.03 -17.30
C ASP A 95 -16.85 0.28 -16.00
N ALA A 96 -17.85 -0.62 -16.06
CA ALA A 96 -18.30 -1.35 -14.88
C ALA A 96 -17.24 -2.30 -14.35
N LEU A 97 -16.46 -2.93 -15.23
CA LEU A 97 -15.43 -3.89 -14.86
C LEU A 97 -14.28 -3.20 -14.14
N GLU A 98 -13.89 -1.99 -14.57
CA GLU A 98 -12.88 -1.18 -13.89
C GLU A 98 -13.30 -0.79 -12.47
N VAL A 99 -14.55 -0.36 -12.29
CA VAL A 99 -15.10 0.02 -10.98
C VAL A 99 -15.16 -1.19 -10.04
N LEU A 100 -15.74 -2.30 -10.50
CA LEU A 100 -15.87 -3.53 -9.70
C LEU A 100 -14.49 -4.12 -9.36
N ALA A 101 -13.52 -4.04 -10.27
CA ALA A 101 -12.14 -4.46 -10.02
C ALA A 101 -11.46 -3.62 -8.94
N ALA A 102 -11.53 -2.29 -9.06
CA ALA A 102 -10.95 -1.40 -8.06
C ALA A 102 -11.59 -1.62 -6.69
N ALA A 103 -12.92 -1.68 -6.63
CA ALA A 103 -13.67 -1.94 -5.41
C ALA A 103 -13.27 -3.26 -4.75
N THR A 104 -13.17 -4.34 -5.52
CA THR A 104 -12.84 -5.67 -4.98
C THR A 104 -11.42 -5.74 -4.44
N ILE A 105 -10.44 -5.23 -5.17
CA ILE A 105 -9.04 -5.28 -4.73
C ILE A 105 -8.82 -4.43 -3.48
N VAL A 106 -9.39 -3.22 -3.42
CA VAL A 106 -9.20 -2.26 -2.33
C VAL A 106 -10.04 -2.58 -1.08
N SER A 107 -11.17 -3.27 -1.21
CA SER A 107 -12.02 -3.67 -0.08
C SER A 107 -11.25 -4.44 1.01
N ASP A 108 -11.78 -4.54 2.22
CA ASP A 108 -11.11 -5.31 3.26
C ASP A 108 -11.41 -6.81 3.18
N GLY A 109 -10.39 -7.67 3.33
CA GLY A 109 -10.54 -9.12 3.31
C GLY A 109 -9.41 -9.86 2.56
N PRO A 110 -9.33 -11.20 2.73
CA PRO A 110 -8.26 -11.99 2.14
C PRO A 110 -8.39 -12.08 0.61
N MET A 111 -7.25 -12.00 -0.08
CA MET A 111 -7.20 -12.02 -1.54
C MET A 111 -7.83 -13.27 -2.16
N ASP A 112 -7.71 -14.42 -1.49
CA ASP A 112 -8.31 -15.66 -1.99
C ASP A 112 -9.83 -15.56 -2.07
N GLU A 113 -10.50 -15.01 -1.04
CA GLU A 113 -11.97 -14.84 -1.04
C GLU A 113 -12.37 -13.78 -2.07
N LYS A 114 -11.62 -12.69 -2.19
CA LYS A 114 -11.83 -11.67 -3.23
C LYS A 114 -11.86 -12.29 -4.62
N LEU A 115 -10.88 -13.15 -4.93
CA LEU A 115 -10.81 -13.85 -6.21
C LEU A 115 -11.98 -14.81 -6.48
N ASP A 116 -12.65 -15.34 -5.44
CA ASP A 116 -13.84 -16.20 -5.63
C ASP A 116 -15.01 -15.44 -6.24
N VAL A 117 -15.21 -14.19 -5.83
CA VAL A 117 -16.29 -13.33 -6.29
C VAL A 117 -15.88 -12.55 -7.53
N PHE A 118 -14.60 -12.20 -7.63
CA PHE A 118 -14.07 -11.38 -8.71
C PHE A 118 -13.88 -12.13 -10.02
N PHE A 119 -13.38 -13.38 -9.98
CA PHE A 119 -13.06 -14.13 -11.20
C PHE A 119 -14.29 -14.34 -12.12
N PRO A 120 -15.49 -14.69 -11.61
CA PRO A 120 -16.69 -14.82 -12.44
C PRO A 120 -17.07 -13.55 -13.22
N VAL A 121 -16.67 -12.36 -12.78
CA VAL A 121 -16.97 -11.09 -13.47
C VAL A 121 -16.41 -11.05 -14.90
N PHE A 122 -15.33 -11.80 -15.15
CA PHE A 122 -14.64 -11.83 -16.44
C PHE A 122 -14.83 -13.13 -17.22
N ASP A 123 -15.50 -14.14 -16.66
CA ASP A 123 -15.82 -15.39 -17.34
C ASP A 123 -17.06 -15.21 -18.23
N PHE A 124 -16.92 -14.41 -19.29
CA PHE A 124 -17.99 -14.13 -20.26
C PHE A 124 -18.44 -15.41 -20.99
N SER A 125 -17.54 -16.38 -21.14
CA SER A 125 -17.81 -17.68 -21.74
C SER A 125 -18.59 -18.64 -20.83
N GLY A 126 -18.69 -18.35 -19.52
CA GLY A 126 -19.40 -19.16 -18.54
C GLY A 126 -18.81 -20.56 -18.35
N THR A 127 -17.51 -20.73 -18.63
CA THR A 127 -16.85 -22.04 -18.59
C THR A 127 -16.28 -22.39 -17.21
N GLY A 128 -16.32 -21.44 -16.28
CA GLY A 128 -15.62 -21.49 -14.99
C GLY A 128 -14.12 -21.23 -15.12
N GLN A 129 -13.63 -20.85 -16.31
CA GLN A 129 -12.24 -20.56 -16.63
C GLN A 129 -12.17 -19.36 -17.58
N ALA A 130 -11.06 -18.63 -17.54
CA ALA A 130 -10.85 -17.47 -18.40
C ALA A 130 -10.00 -17.86 -19.61
N ASN A 131 -10.44 -17.57 -20.82
CA ASN A 131 -9.59 -17.59 -22.00
C ASN A 131 -8.59 -16.41 -21.99
N PHE A 132 -7.70 -16.35 -22.98
CA PHE A 132 -6.67 -15.32 -23.03
C PHE A 132 -7.23 -13.89 -23.11
N ASP A 133 -8.30 -13.67 -23.88
CA ASP A 133 -8.92 -12.35 -24.01
C ASP A 133 -9.63 -11.94 -22.70
N GLU A 134 -10.33 -12.87 -22.05
CA GLU A 134 -10.97 -12.67 -20.74
C GLU A 134 -9.94 -12.33 -19.65
N ALA A 135 -8.84 -13.07 -19.61
CA ALA A 135 -7.71 -12.80 -18.74
C ALA A 135 -7.07 -11.44 -19.00
N ASN A 136 -6.91 -11.06 -20.27
CA ASN A 136 -6.36 -9.76 -20.63
C ASN A 136 -7.30 -8.61 -20.22
N ILE A 137 -8.61 -8.76 -20.42
CA ILE A 137 -9.61 -7.80 -19.95
C ILE A 137 -9.54 -7.67 -18.42
N LEU A 138 -9.43 -8.78 -17.68
CA LEU A 138 -9.28 -8.77 -16.22
C LEU A 138 -8.10 -7.90 -15.79
N LEU A 139 -6.91 -8.12 -16.35
CA LEU A 139 -5.71 -7.36 -16.00
C LEU A 139 -5.83 -5.88 -16.37
N HIS A 140 -6.43 -5.56 -17.52
CA HIS A 140 -6.72 -4.18 -17.91
C HIS A 140 -7.71 -3.50 -16.97
N SER A 141 -8.80 -4.17 -16.59
CA SER A 141 -9.80 -3.61 -15.68
C SER A 141 -9.22 -3.35 -14.29
N VAL A 142 -8.40 -4.27 -13.76
CA VAL A 142 -7.70 -4.07 -12.48
C VAL A 142 -6.73 -2.89 -12.55
N THR A 143 -5.83 -2.88 -13.54
CA THR A 143 -4.81 -1.83 -13.64
C THR A 143 -5.41 -0.45 -13.89
N ARG A 144 -6.39 -0.33 -14.80
CA ARG A 144 -7.05 0.95 -15.10
C ARG A 144 -7.95 1.41 -13.96
N GLY A 145 -8.74 0.50 -13.39
CA GLY A 145 -9.62 0.82 -12.25
C GLY A 145 -8.84 1.34 -11.06
N LEU A 146 -7.75 0.64 -10.69
CA LEU A 146 -6.87 1.08 -9.60
C LEU A 146 -6.17 2.40 -9.94
N SER A 147 -5.72 2.59 -11.18
CA SER A 147 -5.06 3.84 -11.60
C SER A 147 -6.00 5.04 -11.52
N LYS A 148 -7.26 4.88 -11.94
CA LYS A 148 -8.29 5.92 -11.82
C LYS A 148 -8.61 6.24 -10.36
N LEU A 149 -8.85 5.21 -9.53
CA LEU A 149 -9.19 5.39 -8.12
C LEU A 149 -8.03 5.98 -7.30
N CYS A 150 -6.81 5.53 -7.57
CA CYS A 150 -5.63 5.89 -6.79
C CYS A 150 -4.84 7.06 -7.37
N GLY A 151 -5.17 7.53 -8.58
CA GLY A 151 -4.43 8.57 -9.28
C GLY A 151 -3.01 8.13 -9.68
N THR A 152 -2.77 6.83 -9.85
CA THR A 152 -1.47 6.32 -10.30
C THR A 152 -1.35 6.39 -11.82
N GLN A 153 -0.11 6.33 -12.32
CA GLN A 153 0.12 6.29 -13.76
C GLN A 153 -0.50 5.00 -14.35
N PRO A 154 -1.31 5.09 -15.42
CA PRO A 154 -1.83 3.91 -16.08
C PRO A 154 -0.70 3.15 -16.81
N PHE A 155 -0.82 1.83 -16.83
CA PHE A 155 0.09 0.97 -17.58
C PHE A 155 -0.16 1.10 -19.09
N GLU A 156 0.92 0.99 -19.87
CA GLU A 156 0.80 0.90 -21.32
C GLU A 156 0.17 -0.45 -21.72
N GLU A 157 -0.55 -0.48 -22.85
CA GLU A 157 -1.24 -1.70 -23.28
C GLU A 157 -0.28 -2.88 -23.49
N GLY A 158 0.94 -2.60 -23.98
CA GLY A 158 1.97 -3.62 -24.16
C GLY A 158 2.49 -4.21 -22.84
N GLU A 159 2.53 -3.42 -21.76
CA GLU A 159 2.94 -3.90 -20.43
C GLU A 159 1.91 -4.88 -19.88
N VAL A 160 0.62 -4.52 -19.93
CA VAL A 160 -0.47 -5.38 -19.43
C VAL A 160 -0.53 -6.69 -20.22
N LEU A 161 -0.38 -6.61 -21.56
CA LEU A 161 -0.34 -7.80 -22.41
C LEU A 161 0.84 -8.71 -22.08
N SER A 162 2.01 -8.15 -21.77
CA SER A 162 3.18 -8.92 -21.33
C SER A 162 2.92 -9.67 -20.02
N VAL A 163 2.25 -9.02 -19.06
CA VAL A 163 1.83 -9.66 -17.80
C VAL A 163 0.84 -10.80 -18.07
N CYS A 164 -0.08 -10.62 -19.02
CA CYS A 164 -1.00 -11.68 -19.43
C CYS A 164 -0.26 -12.91 -20.01
N HIS A 165 0.73 -12.68 -20.88
CA HIS A 165 1.58 -13.77 -21.39
C HIS A 165 2.32 -14.49 -20.25
N GLN A 166 2.96 -13.73 -19.34
CA GLN A 166 3.66 -14.30 -18.19
C GLN A 166 2.76 -15.19 -17.33
N MET A 167 1.50 -14.78 -17.11
CA MET A 167 0.52 -15.57 -16.39
C MET A 167 0.28 -16.94 -17.04
N PHE A 168 0.07 -16.99 -18.36
CA PHE A 168 -0.12 -18.26 -19.09
C PHE A 168 1.16 -19.10 -19.16
N ASP A 169 2.30 -18.45 -19.41
CA ASP A 169 3.62 -19.08 -19.50
C ASP A 169 4.02 -19.74 -18.17
N SER A 170 3.68 -19.11 -17.03
CA SER A 170 3.95 -19.66 -15.69
C SER A 170 3.30 -21.03 -15.45
N HIS A 171 2.26 -21.35 -16.21
CA HIS A 171 1.54 -22.62 -16.16
C HIS A 171 1.79 -23.51 -17.38
N ASN A 172 2.72 -23.12 -18.26
CA ASN A 172 2.98 -23.77 -19.55
C ASN A 172 1.71 -23.96 -20.38
N LEU A 173 0.80 -22.98 -20.31
CA LEU A 173 -0.44 -23.00 -21.08
C LEU A 173 -0.25 -22.29 -22.41
N PRO A 174 -0.62 -22.91 -23.55
CA PRO A 174 -0.74 -22.16 -24.79
C PRO A 174 -1.89 -21.15 -24.68
N TYR A 175 -1.77 -20.02 -25.36
CA TYR A 175 -2.75 -18.91 -25.30
C TYR A 175 -4.10 -19.23 -25.93
N THR A 176 -4.25 -20.40 -26.56
CA THR A 176 -5.54 -20.92 -27.05
C THR A 176 -6.33 -21.69 -25.99
N LYS A 177 -5.73 -21.95 -24.82
CA LYS A 177 -6.39 -22.60 -23.69
C LYS A 177 -6.94 -21.56 -22.71
N GLN A 178 -7.53 -22.07 -21.65
CA GLN A 178 -8.10 -21.29 -20.57
C GLN A 178 -7.27 -21.46 -19.29
N ILE A 179 -7.33 -20.46 -18.43
CA ILE A 179 -6.75 -20.43 -17.10
C ILE A 179 -7.86 -20.53 -16.05
N SER A 180 -7.67 -21.39 -15.06
CA SER A 180 -8.60 -21.49 -13.94
C SER A 180 -8.31 -20.45 -12.85
N LYS A 181 -9.31 -20.17 -12.01
CA LYS A 181 -9.14 -19.35 -10.81
C LYS A 181 -8.01 -19.84 -9.90
N GLU A 182 -7.86 -21.15 -9.69
CA GLU A 182 -6.78 -21.73 -8.89
C GLU A 182 -5.39 -21.51 -9.51
N GLN A 183 -5.31 -21.47 -10.84
CA GLN A 183 -4.08 -21.13 -11.55
C GLN A 183 -3.76 -19.65 -11.36
N LEU A 184 -4.72 -18.74 -11.57
CA LEU A 184 -4.56 -17.31 -11.28
C LEU A 184 -4.08 -17.06 -9.83
N ARG A 185 -4.71 -17.73 -8.85
CA ARG A 185 -4.28 -17.67 -7.43
C ARG A 185 -2.84 -18.12 -7.24
N ARG A 186 -2.44 -19.21 -7.91
CA ARG A 186 -1.07 -19.72 -7.81
C ARG A 186 -0.10 -18.72 -8.42
N TRP A 187 -0.42 -18.18 -9.60
CA TRP A 187 0.39 -17.15 -10.25
C TRP A 187 0.59 -15.93 -9.36
N LEU A 188 -0.47 -15.38 -8.75
CA LEU A 188 -0.37 -14.27 -7.80
C LEU A 188 0.46 -14.56 -6.54
N ARG A 189 0.73 -15.83 -6.21
CA ARG A 189 1.62 -16.20 -5.09
C ARG A 189 3.06 -16.45 -5.53
N THR A 190 3.28 -16.77 -6.79
CA THR A 190 4.60 -17.13 -7.33
C THR A 190 5.27 -15.97 -8.04
N ASP A 191 4.49 -15.13 -8.70
CA ASP A 191 4.96 -13.99 -9.46
C ASP A 191 5.16 -12.79 -8.54
N VAL A 192 6.42 -12.36 -8.41
CA VAL A 192 6.81 -11.31 -7.46
C VAL A 192 6.25 -9.95 -7.88
N GLU A 193 6.15 -9.69 -9.18
CA GLU A 193 5.71 -8.39 -9.70
C GLU A 193 4.20 -8.24 -9.53
N ALA A 194 3.43 -9.25 -9.94
CA ALA A 194 1.99 -9.25 -9.78
C ALA A 194 1.56 -9.25 -8.30
N ALA A 195 2.25 -10.04 -7.47
CA ALA A 195 2.00 -10.05 -6.03
C ALA A 195 2.26 -8.69 -5.39
N ALA A 196 3.41 -8.07 -5.69
CA ALA A 196 3.78 -6.77 -5.14
C ALA A 196 2.82 -5.66 -5.59
N PHE A 197 2.40 -5.68 -6.86
CA PHE A 197 1.42 -4.75 -7.37
C PHE A 197 0.08 -4.88 -6.65
N VAL A 198 -0.48 -6.09 -6.56
CA VAL A 198 -1.78 -6.26 -5.88
C VAL A 198 -1.67 -5.91 -4.39
N ASP A 199 -0.57 -6.28 -3.73
CA ASP A 199 -0.32 -5.95 -2.32
C ASP A 199 -0.26 -4.44 -2.06
N SER A 200 0.30 -3.65 -2.99
CA SER A 200 0.42 -2.20 -2.82
C SER A 200 -0.95 -1.51 -2.70
N PHE A 201 -2.00 -2.07 -3.31
CA PHE A 201 -3.36 -1.54 -3.22
C PHE A 201 -4.18 -2.24 -2.14
N ALA A 202 -4.17 -3.58 -2.10
CA ALA A 202 -5.01 -4.35 -1.18
C ALA A 202 -4.66 -4.09 0.29
N ASN A 203 -3.38 -3.88 0.58
CA ASN A 203 -2.87 -3.59 1.92
C ASN A 203 -2.36 -2.14 2.02
N GLY A 204 -3.01 -1.21 1.31
CA GLY A 204 -2.72 0.22 1.38
C GLY A 204 -3.08 0.84 2.75
N TYR A 205 -2.36 1.90 3.12
CA TYR A 205 -2.55 2.63 4.37
C TYR A 205 -3.74 3.59 4.30
N HIS A 206 -4.57 3.59 5.33
CA HIS A 206 -5.58 4.62 5.53
C HIS A 206 -4.95 5.80 6.26
N LEU A 207 -4.89 6.98 5.63
CA LEU A 207 -4.13 8.12 6.16
C LEU A 207 -4.56 8.48 7.59
N SER A 208 -5.86 8.64 7.83
CA SER A 208 -6.37 9.05 9.15
C SER A 208 -6.14 7.99 10.23
N ASN A 209 -6.18 6.70 9.90
CA ASN A 209 -5.89 5.64 10.86
C ASN A 209 -4.42 5.63 11.21
N MET A 210 -3.56 5.87 10.21
CA MET A 210 -2.13 6.00 10.43
C MET A 210 -1.82 7.21 11.31
N GLU A 211 -2.37 8.38 10.99
CA GLU A 211 -2.19 9.59 11.81
C GLU A 211 -2.69 9.39 13.25
N CYS A 212 -3.83 8.72 13.43
CA CYS A 212 -4.37 8.40 14.75
C CYS A 212 -3.45 7.44 15.53
N ALA A 213 -2.96 6.38 14.88
CA ALA A 213 -2.03 5.43 15.48
C ALA A 213 -0.69 6.09 15.85
N LEU A 214 -0.15 6.91 14.94
CA LEU A 214 1.06 7.70 15.17
C LEU A 214 0.86 8.66 16.35
N ALA A 215 -0.25 9.38 16.41
CA ALA A 215 -0.56 10.31 17.50
C ALA A 215 -0.73 9.60 18.85
N ALA A 216 -1.40 8.45 18.88
CA ALA A 216 -1.56 7.64 20.09
C ALA A 216 -0.20 7.16 20.62
N GLN A 217 0.67 6.67 19.73
CA GLN A 217 2.01 6.21 20.11
C GLN A 217 2.93 7.38 20.51
N GLU A 218 2.88 8.52 19.82
CA GLU A 218 3.58 9.76 20.23
C GLU A 218 3.12 10.21 21.63
N GLN A 219 1.83 10.09 21.94
CA GLN A 219 1.28 10.43 23.25
C GLN A 219 1.80 9.50 24.37
N GLU A 220 1.88 8.19 24.12
CA GLU A 220 2.45 7.24 25.07
C GLU A 220 3.95 7.48 25.32
N LEU A 221 4.71 7.81 24.26
CA LEU A 221 6.12 8.16 24.38
C LEU A 221 6.32 9.48 25.14
N ALA A 222 5.46 10.47 24.93
CA ALA A 222 5.49 11.73 25.68
C ALA A 222 5.18 11.52 27.17
N LYS A 223 4.22 10.65 27.51
CA LYS A 223 3.93 10.27 28.90
C LYS A 223 5.14 9.59 29.55
N ALA A 224 5.76 8.63 28.86
CA ALA A 224 6.96 7.95 29.34
C ALA A 224 8.11 8.93 29.58
N PHE A 225 8.30 9.91 28.68
CA PHE A 225 9.31 10.95 28.87
C PHE A 225 9.02 11.82 30.09
N ALA A 226 7.78 12.29 30.26
CA ALA A 226 7.40 13.14 31.39
C ALA A 226 7.61 12.46 32.75
N GLU A 227 7.36 11.14 32.83
CA GLU A 227 7.60 10.36 34.05
C GLU A 227 9.09 10.20 34.37
N LEU A 228 9.94 10.10 33.35
CA LEU A 228 11.39 9.93 33.50
C LEU A 228 12.13 11.26 33.68
N ALA A 229 11.51 12.38 33.28
CA ALA A 229 12.01 13.75 33.36
C ALA A 229 11.07 14.71 34.14
N PRO A 230 10.73 14.43 35.41
CA PRO A 230 9.73 15.22 36.14
C PRO A 230 10.16 16.65 36.51
N SER A 231 11.45 17.00 36.35
CA SER A 231 12.01 18.28 36.81
C SER A 231 13.09 18.88 35.89
N ARG A 232 13.36 18.26 34.75
CA ARG A 232 14.34 18.70 33.75
C ARG A 232 13.81 18.32 32.38
N ASP A 233 13.91 19.20 31.38
CA ASP A 233 13.58 18.90 29.97
C ASP A 233 14.62 17.97 29.32
N VAL A 234 15.29 17.15 30.13
CA VAL A 234 16.44 16.33 29.78
C VAL A 234 16.39 15.02 30.55
N VAL A 235 16.52 13.90 29.85
CA VAL A 235 16.55 12.54 30.40
C VAL A 235 17.93 11.90 30.21
N ILE A 236 18.38 11.16 31.21
CA ILE A 236 19.62 10.36 31.13
C ILE A 236 19.34 9.09 30.32
N VAL A 237 20.22 8.76 29.37
CA VAL A 237 20.05 7.61 28.46
C VAL A 237 19.80 6.29 29.20
N ASP A 238 20.52 6.03 30.29
CA ASP A 238 20.35 4.80 31.07
C ASP A 238 18.95 4.69 31.71
N ARG A 239 18.33 5.81 32.11
CA ARG A 239 16.95 5.79 32.64
C ARG A 239 15.92 5.41 31.59
N LEU A 240 16.13 5.82 30.33
CA LEU A 240 15.27 5.39 29.22
C LEU A 240 15.51 3.90 28.90
N ARG A 241 16.77 3.45 28.92
CA ARG A 241 17.13 2.06 28.65
C ARG A 241 16.47 1.10 29.64
N ASP A 242 16.45 1.45 30.92
CA ASP A 242 15.94 0.60 31.99
C ASP A 242 14.41 0.75 32.19
N SER A 243 13.77 1.70 31.50
CA SER A 243 12.33 1.95 31.63
C SER A 243 11.50 0.95 30.84
N THR A 244 10.73 0.14 31.57
CA THR A 244 9.75 -0.78 30.98
C THR A 244 8.59 -0.05 30.30
N LEU A 245 8.21 1.12 30.81
CA LEU A 245 7.16 1.96 30.23
C LEU A 245 7.58 2.51 28.86
N PHE A 246 8.82 3.03 28.78
CA PHE A 246 9.36 3.54 27.52
C PHE A 246 9.49 2.42 26.49
N ARG A 247 10.00 1.26 26.91
CA ARG A 247 10.12 0.09 26.03
C ARG A 247 8.77 -0.38 25.48
N LYS A 248 7.75 -0.42 26.34
CA LYS A 248 6.39 -0.78 25.94
C LYS A 248 5.78 0.25 24.99
N ALA A 249 5.99 1.54 25.24
CA ALA A 249 5.53 2.63 24.36
C ALA A 249 6.18 2.58 22.96
N LEU A 250 7.42 2.09 22.87
CA LEU A 250 8.11 1.86 21.59
C LEU A 250 7.63 0.61 20.83
N GLY A 251 6.77 -0.22 21.43
CA GLY A 251 6.29 -1.48 20.84
C GLY A 251 7.19 -2.69 21.12
N ASP A 252 7.90 -2.69 22.26
CA ASP A 252 8.79 -3.76 22.71
C ASP A 252 9.93 -4.10 21.71
N PRO A 253 10.79 -3.12 21.38
CA PRO A 253 11.93 -3.34 20.49
C PRO A 253 12.94 -4.35 21.07
N THR A 254 13.77 -4.90 20.18
CA THR A 254 14.95 -5.67 20.62
C THR A 254 15.94 -4.77 21.37
N ASP A 255 16.78 -5.35 22.22
CA ASP A 255 17.81 -4.57 22.95
C ASP A 255 18.77 -3.84 21.99
N LYS A 256 19.04 -4.46 20.83
CA LYS A 256 19.89 -3.90 19.80
C LYS A 256 19.28 -2.64 19.21
N ASP A 257 17.99 -2.68 18.88
CA ASP A 257 17.30 -1.55 18.24
C ASP A 257 17.06 -0.42 19.25
N LEU A 258 16.71 -0.75 20.50
CA LEU A 258 16.60 0.21 21.58
C LEU A 258 17.93 0.95 21.80
N GLN A 259 19.06 0.24 21.83
CA GLN A 259 20.38 0.87 21.95
C GLN A 259 20.71 1.75 20.74
N ALA A 260 20.39 1.32 19.52
CA ALA A 260 20.62 2.10 18.31
C ALA A 260 19.81 3.40 18.32
N LEU A 261 18.52 3.34 18.70
CA LEU A 261 17.65 4.49 18.82
C LEU A 261 18.19 5.50 19.85
N LEU A 262 18.56 5.02 21.04
CA LEU A 262 19.10 5.87 22.09
C LEU A 262 20.43 6.53 21.69
N ARG A 263 21.32 5.81 21.00
CA ARG A 263 22.56 6.39 20.43
C ARG A 263 22.25 7.45 19.38
N SER A 264 21.25 7.21 18.53
CA SER A 264 20.84 8.18 17.51
C SER A 264 20.28 9.47 18.12
N MET A 265 19.51 9.36 19.22
CA MET A 265 18.96 10.53 19.93
C MET A 265 20.01 11.30 20.74
N ALA A 266 20.91 10.58 21.41
CA ALA A 266 21.88 11.17 22.32
C ALA A 266 23.17 11.65 21.61
N GLY A 267 23.50 11.09 20.45
CA GLY A 267 24.78 11.33 19.78
C GLY A 267 25.96 10.92 20.67
N GLU A 268 26.87 11.86 20.92
CA GLU A 268 28.00 11.67 21.86
C GLU A 268 27.63 11.99 23.32
N SER A 269 26.41 12.51 23.57
CA SER A 269 25.95 12.87 24.90
C SER A 269 25.40 11.68 25.68
N GLN A 270 25.35 11.80 27.01
CA GLN A 270 24.66 10.85 27.91
C GLN A 270 23.25 11.31 28.30
N THR A 271 22.82 12.44 27.74
CA THR A 271 21.52 13.04 28.01
C THR A 271 20.79 13.40 26.73
N ILE A 272 19.49 13.20 26.72
CA ILE A 272 18.59 13.50 25.60
C ILE A 272 17.64 14.62 26.04
N ASP A 273 17.63 15.72 25.30
CA ASP A 273 16.66 16.80 25.50
C ASP A 273 15.31 16.48 24.86
N ILE A 274 14.28 17.25 25.22
CA ILE A 274 12.91 17.04 24.72
C ILE A 274 12.80 17.13 23.19
N GLN A 275 13.59 17.97 22.52
CA GLN A 275 13.54 18.15 21.06
C GLN A 275 14.11 16.91 20.35
N ARG A 276 15.28 16.45 20.77
CA ARG A 276 15.94 15.23 20.27
C ARG A 276 15.12 13.98 20.54
N PHE A 277 14.49 13.92 21.71
CA PHE A 277 13.56 12.85 22.04
C PHE A 277 12.36 12.86 21.09
N ALA A 278 11.71 14.01 20.90
CA ALA A 278 10.54 14.12 20.03
C ALA A 278 10.88 13.77 18.57
N GLU A 279 12.01 14.25 18.04
CA GLU A 279 12.48 13.92 16.69
C GLU A 279 12.72 12.41 16.52
N GLY A 280 13.46 11.80 17.44
CA GLY A 280 13.76 10.36 17.37
C GLY A 280 12.54 9.49 17.62
N ALA A 281 11.66 9.89 18.53
CA ALA A 281 10.42 9.20 18.84
C ALA A 281 9.50 9.22 17.63
N ARG A 282 9.31 10.38 17.00
CA ARG A 282 8.55 10.50 15.76
C ARG A 282 9.13 9.63 14.65
N ALA A 283 10.45 9.68 14.44
CA ALA A 283 11.10 8.86 13.41
C ALA A 283 10.89 7.36 13.66
N TRP A 284 10.98 6.91 14.91
CA TRP A 284 10.72 5.54 15.32
C TRP A 284 9.26 5.12 15.11
N THR A 285 8.31 5.95 15.55
CA THR A 285 6.88 5.72 15.40
C THR A 285 6.48 5.62 13.93
N ILE A 286 7.00 6.51 13.09
CA ILE A 286 6.77 6.47 11.63
C ILE A 286 7.40 5.23 11.00
N PHE A 287 8.60 4.85 11.42
CA PHE A 287 9.25 3.64 10.93
C PHE A 287 8.44 2.38 11.27
N ASN A 288 8.00 2.23 12.51
CA ASN A 288 7.20 1.08 12.94
C ASN A 288 5.81 1.04 12.30
N ALA A 289 5.24 2.21 12.03
CA ALA A 289 3.97 2.34 11.30
C ALA A 289 4.08 1.85 9.85
N VAL A 290 5.23 2.05 9.20
CA VAL A 290 5.47 1.64 7.81
C VAL A 290 6.06 0.22 7.69
N ASP A 291 6.81 -0.25 8.69
CA ASP A 291 7.31 -1.63 8.77
C ASP A 291 6.26 -2.58 9.35
N VAL A 292 5.15 -2.77 8.62
CA VAL A 292 4.01 -3.59 9.04
C VAL A 292 4.43 -5.04 9.32
N ASP A 293 5.37 -5.57 8.54
CA ASP A 293 5.88 -6.95 8.67
C ASP A 293 6.91 -7.11 9.81
N ARG A 294 7.28 -6.01 10.48
CA ARG A 294 8.31 -5.97 11.54
C ARG A 294 9.64 -6.61 11.12
N ARG A 295 10.02 -6.42 9.86
CA ARG A 295 11.28 -6.99 9.31
C ARG A 295 12.49 -6.19 9.76
N GLY A 296 12.29 -5.04 10.41
CA GLY A 296 13.34 -4.10 10.78
C GLY A 296 13.93 -3.40 9.56
N ALA A 297 13.22 -3.38 8.44
CA ALA A 297 13.66 -2.80 7.17
C ALA A 297 12.47 -2.27 6.39
N VAL A 298 12.63 -1.07 5.84
CA VAL A 298 11.64 -0.44 4.95
C VAL A 298 12.17 -0.50 3.53
N GLU A 299 11.32 -0.92 2.60
CA GLU A 299 11.71 -1.05 1.20
C GLU A 299 11.97 0.32 0.57
N GLY A 300 12.84 0.40 -0.44
CA GLY A 300 13.18 1.66 -1.09
C GLY A 300 11.97 2.41 -1.67
N LYS A 301 10.89 1.68 -2.00
CA LYS A 301 9.60 2.21 -2.48
C LYS A 301 8.74 2.79 -1.36
N GLU A 302 8.91 2.35 -0.12
CA GLU A 302 8.18 2.85 1.06
C GLU A 302 8.85 4.08 1.68
N LEU A 303 10.06 4.44 1.21
CA LEU A 303 10.79 5.62 1.67
C LEU A 303 10.04 6.93 1.41
N ALA A 304 9.30 7.03 0.31
CA ALA A 304 8.45 8.18 0.02
C ALA A 304 7.34 8.34 1.07
N ILE A 305 6.78 7.24 1.56
CA ILE A 305 5.75 7.21 2.60
C ILE A 305 6.34 7.64 3.94
N LEU A 306 7.52 7.13 4.29
CA LEU A 306 8.24 7.56 5.50
C LEU A 306 8.50 9.07 5.49
N LEU A 307 9.02 9.60 4.38
CA LEU A 307 9.31 11.03 4.24
C LEU A 307 8.03 11.87 4.28
N PHE A 308 6.95 11.40 3.66
CA PHE A 308 5.65 12.03 3.72
C PHE A 308 5.16 12.17 5.16
N PHE A 309 5.15 11.09 5.95
CA PHE A 309 4.71 11.16 7.35
C PHE A 309 5.67 11.99 8.22
N HIS A 310 6.97 11.99 7.90
CA HIS A 310 7.96 12.74 8.66
C HIS A 310 7.82 14.25 8.44
N HIS A 311 7.65 14.68 7.18
CA HIS A 311 7.58 16.08 6.80
C HIS A 311 6.15 16.64 6.70
N ARG A 312 5.13 15.77 6.71
CA ARG A 312 3.72 16.09 6.45
C ARG A 312 3.47 16.77 5.10
N GLU A 313 4.37 16.57 4.15
CA GLU A 313 4.33 17.12 2.80
C GLU A 313 4.75 16.03 1.82
N GLU A 314 4.25 16.11 0.59
CA GLU A 314 4.63 15.19 -0.48
C GLU A 314 6.11 15.40 -0.85
N PRO A 315 6.98 14.40 -0.63
CA PRO A 315 8.40 14.58 -0.90
C PRO A 315 8.62 14.65 -2.41
N ALA A 316 9.35 15.67 -2.88
CA ALA A 316 9.82 15.70 -4.26
C ALA A 316 10.66 14.45 -4.57
N GLU A 317 10.55 13.90 -5.78
CA GLU A 317 11.30 12.71 -6.21
C GLU A 317 12.81 12.86 -5.96
N SER A 318 13.36 14.06 -6.21
CA SER A 318 14.76 14.39 -5.94
C SER A 318 15.14 14.26 -4.45
N THR A 319 14.23 14.59 -3.53
CA THR A 319 14.44 14.42 -2.09
C THR A 319 14.48 12.95 -1.70
N VAL A 320 13.59 12.14 -2.29
CA VAL A 320 13.58 10.68 -2.08
C VAL A 320 14.87 10.05 -2.61
N GLU A 321 15.34 10.47 -3.78
CA GLU A 321 16.60 10.00 -4.37
C GLU A 321 17.83 10.43 -3.57
N ILE A 322 17.90 11.68 -3.10
CA ILE A 322 18.98 12.16 -2.24
C ILE A 322 19.02 11.37 -0.93
N PHE A 323 17.85 11.11 -0.33
CA PHE A 323 17.77 10.35 0.91
C PHE A 323 18.16 8.88 0.70
N ARG A 324 17.70 8.26 -0.40
CA ARG A 324 18.10 6.92 -0.84
C ARG A 324 19.62 6.84 -1.09
N GLY A 325 20.18 7.85 -1.75
CA GLY A 325 21.61 8.02 -1.98
C GLY A 325 22.42 8.21 -0.70
N GLY A 326 21.91 8.97 0.26
CA GLY A 326 22.53 9.16 1.58
C GLY A 326 22.57 7.89 2.42
N LEU A 327 21.55 7.04 2.32
CA LEU A 327 21.49 5.72 2.97
C LEU A 327 22.46 4.71 2.31
N SER A 328 22.61 4.75 0.98
CA SER A 328 23.56 3.89 0.27
C SER A 328 25.02 4.34 0.40
N LEU A 329 25.27 5.66 0.52
CA LEU A 329 26.58 6.25 0.82
C LEU A 329 27.03 6.04 2.28
N GLY A 330 26.14 5.58 3.15
CA GLY A 330 26.48 5.07 4.49
C GLY A 330 27.23 3.73 4.47
N ARG A 331 27.31 3.04 3.33
CA ARG A 331 28.26 1.95 3.09
C ARG A 331 29.62 2.53 2.70
N LYS A 332 30.38 3.01 3.67
CA LYS A 332 31.84 3.04 3.55
C LYS A 332 32.40 1.89 4.40
N GLU A 333 32.89 0.89 3.67
CA GLU A 333 33.87 -0.16 4.03
C GLU A 333 33.67 -0.96 5.32
#